data_AF-A0A519VVQ4-F1
#
_entry.id   AF-A0A519VVQ4-F1
#
_cell.length_a   1.000
_cell.length_b   1.000
_cell.length_c   1.000
_cell.angle_alpha   90.00
_cell.angle_beta   90.00
_cell.angle_gamma   90.00
#
_symmetry.space_group_name_H-M   'P 1'
#
loop_
_entity.id
_entity.type
_entity.pdbx_description
1 polymer ?
#
loop_
_entity_poly.entity_id
_entity_poly.type
_entity_poly.pdbx_seq_one_letter_code
_entity_poly.pdbx_strand_id
1 'polypeptide(L)'
;MTTFRWYLVGLLTLFGAYVALEYYRPKPLDWSPSLSSKDKIPYGTFVLFDALPQVLGTDSVANVRQPIYNQLLGAEEPRLEGGRPANVAFENDSADAANDRAAAALEAASLPLPHTQAQYIFINQSFTASALETTALLRFVAQGHNVFIAAEYFERTGRGTTLADSLGFRTYPTDSSLTHMLAPSAGRADSVPLHLLRARTGNPPTYWFSQAAASYRLALTTRRAHRGATLAADAQGRPVLLRLDHGRGHFYLCSVPLAFGNYWVLRPRTADFALAALSYLPAGRPAWWDEYQKQGRAGEQSVLRVVMAHPALRTAYYLLLLTGLLFVLVEARRRQRIIPILKP
;
A
#
# COMPACT_ATOMS: atom_id res chain seq x y z
N MET A 1 29.14 -53.07 -10.64
CA MET A 1 28.94 -51.90 -9.73
C MET A 1 29.31 -50.55 -10.36
N THR A 2 29.82 -50.51 -11.59
CA THR A 2 30.19 -49.28 -12.30
C THR A 2 28.99 -48.57 -12.95
N THR A 3 28.01 -49.32 -13.45
CA THR A 3 26.81 -48.80 -14.13
C THR A 3 25.91 -47.98 -13.20
N PHE A 4 25.73 -48.39 -11.94
CA PHE A 4 24.90 -47.68 -10.96
C PHE A 4 25.45 -46.27 -10.64
N ARG A 5 26.77 -46.11 -10.57
CA ARG A 5 27.40 -44.80 -10.37
C ARG A 5 27.09 -43.84 -11.53
N TRP A 6 27.07 -44.35 -12.76
CA TRP A 6 26.69 -43.56 -13.93
C TRP A 6 25.22 -43.17 -13.94
N TYR A 7 24.30 -44.03 -13.49
CA TYR A 7 22.90 -43.66 -13.33
C TYR A 7 22.69 -42.59 -12.24
N LEU A 8 23.44 -42.66 -11.13
CA LEU A 8 23.36 -41.67 -10.06
C LEU A 8 23.91 -40.31 -10.49
N VAL A 9 25.02 -40.29 -11.23
CA VAL A 9 25.56 -39.08 -11.87
C VAL A 9 24.58 -38.53 -12.90
N GLY A 10 23.98 -39.39 -13.73
CA GLY A 10 22.95 -38.99 -14.69
C GLY A 10 21.72 -38.37 -14.02
N LEU A 11 21.23 -38.97 -12.93
CA LEU A 11 20.10 -38.45 -12.15
C LEU A 11 20.44 -37.11 -11.48
N LEU A 12 21.61 -36.98 -10.86
CA LEU A 12 22.07 -35.72 -10.26
C LEU A 12 22.26 -34.63 -11.31
N THR A 13 22.75 -34.99 -12.49
CA THR A 13 22.89 -34.06 -13.62
C THR A 13 21.52 -33.63 -14.12
N LEU A 14 20.57 -34.55 -14.27
CA LEU A 14 19.19 -34.26 -14.67
C LEU A 14 18.49 -33.38 -13.64
N PHE A 15 18.65 -33.68 -12.35
CA PHE A 15 18.10 -32.89 -11.25
C PHE A 15 18.73 -31.49 -11.20
N GLY A 16 20.05 -31.39 -11.32
CA GLY A 16 20.75 -30.11 -11.39
C GLY A 16 20.33 -29.27 -12.60
N ALA A 17 20.18 -29.91 -13.77
CA ALA A 17 19.66 -29.26 -14.97
C ALA A 17 18.21 -28.81 -14.80
N TYR A 18 17.36 -29.62 -14.16
CA TYR A 18 15.98 -29.25 -13.84
C TYR A 18 15.93 -28.03 -12.90
N VAL A 19 16.71 -28.03 -11.83
CA VAL A 19 16.78 -26.90 -10.88
C VAL A 19 17.33 -25.65 -11.58
N ALA A 20 18.34 -25.78 -12.44
CA ALA A 20 18.85 -24.66 -13.23
C ALA A 20 17.78 -24.12 -14.18
N LEU A 21 17.06 -24.98 -14.90
CA LEU A 21 15.94 -24.57 -15.75
C LEU A 21 14.86 -23.84 -14.95
N GLU A 22 14.49 -24.34 -13.78
CA GLU A 22 13.48 -23.69 -12.92
C GLU A 22 13.98 -22.35 -12.36
N TYR A 23 15.27 -22.24 -12.02
CA TYR A 23 15.88 -21.00 -11.53
C TYR A 23 15.97 -19.92 -12.61
N TYR A 24 16.30 -20.30 -13.85
CA TYR A 24 16.41 -19.38 -14.99
C TYR A 24 15.08 -19.12 -15.71
N ARG A 25 14.01 -19.85 -15.37
CA ARG A 25 12.67 -19.53 -15.89
C ARG A 25 12.30 -18.11 -15.45
N PRO A 26 11.94 -17.22 -16.40
CA PRO A 26 11.47 -15.90 -16.04
C PRO A 26 10.23 -16.06 -15.15
N LYS A 27 10.25 -15.41 -13.99
CA LYS A 27 9.08 -15.39 -13.11
C LYS A 27 7.91 -14.80 -13.90
N PRO A 28 6.70 -15.40 -13.83
CA PRO A 28 5.54 -14.82 -14.49
C PRO A 28 5.32 -13.39 -13.99
N LEU A 29 4.86 -12.52 -14.89
CA LEU A 29 4.62 -11.12 -14.55
C LEU A 29 3.45 -11.04 -13.56
N ASP A 30 3.74 -10.57 -12.36
CA ASP A 30 2.76 -10.38 -11.29
C ASP A 30 2.06 -9.02 -11.48
N TRP A 31 0.73 -9.04 -11.61
CA TRP A 31 -0.11 -7.84 -11.74
C TRP A 31 -0.91 -7.56 -10.48
N SER A 32 -0.50 -8.09 -9.32
CA SER A 32 -1.11 -7.75 -8.05
C SER A 32 -0.86 -6.27 -7.71
N PRO A 33 -1.87 -5.52 -7.23
CA PRO A 33 -1.75 -4.10 -6.93
C PRO A 33 -1.02 -3.88 -5.60
N SER A 34 0.31 -4.02 -5.58
CA SER A 34 1.09 -3.81 -4.36
C SER A 34 1.26 -2.33 -4.00
N LEU A 35 1.33 -1.46 -5.00
CA LEU A 35 1.54 0.00 -4.89
C LEU A 35 2.75 0.41 -4.03
N SER A 36 3.68 -0.52 -3.77
CA SER A 36 4.86 -0.26 -2.96
C SER A 36 5.96 0.41 -3.77
N SER A 37 6.65 1.35 -3.12
CA SER A 37 7.85 2.01 -3.66
C SER A 37 9.02 1.06 -3.90
N LYS A 38 9.01 -0.16 -3.32
CA LYS A 38 10.08 -1.15 -3.53
C LYS A 38 9.83 -2.08 -4.71
N ASP A 39 8.58 -2.18 -5.16
CA ASP A 39 8.20 -3.17 -6.14
C ASP A 39 8.35 -2.65 -7.57
N LYS A 40 9.05 -3.44 -8.38
CA LYS A 40 9.27 -3.19 -9.81
C LYS A 40 8.22 -3.86 -10.71
N ILE A 41 7.19 -4.47 -10.11
CA ILE A 41 6.04 -5.04 -10.84
C ILE A 41 5.22 -3.91 -11.47
N PRO A 42 4.35 -4.18 -12.46
CA PRO A 42 3.56 -3.17 -13.18
C PRO A 42 2.75 -2.23 -12.27
N TYR A 43 2.17 -2.73 -11.17
CA TYR A 43 1.40 -1.92 -10.22
C TYR A 43 2.17 -1.54 -8.95
N GLY A 44 3.49 -1.74 -8.92
CA GLY A 44 4.36 -1.10 -7.93
C GLY A 44 4.56 0.38 -8.26
N THR A 45 5.12 1.15 -7.33
CA THR A 45 5.31 2.62 -7.47
C THR A 45 6.79 3.04 -7.49
N PHE A 46 7.71 2.07 -7.69
CA PHE A 46 9.16 2.29 -7.71
C PHE A 46 9.61 3.45 -8.61
N VAL A 47 9.15 3.48 -9.86
CA VAL A 47 9.55 4.50 -10.84
C VAL A 47 9.12 5.90 -10.40
N LEU A 48 7.90 6.00 -9.89
CA LEU A 48 7.38 7.27 -9.41
C LEU A 48 8.12 7.75 -8.17
N PHE A 49 8.38 6.85 -7.22
CA PHE A 49 9.10 7.17 -5.99
C PHE A 49 10.53 7.66 -6.28
N ASP A 50 11.21 7.04 -7.25
CA ASP A 50 12.55 7.44 -7.70
C ASP A 50 12.57 8.82 -8.38
N ALA A 51 11.53 9.15 -9.15
CA ALA A 51 11.37 10.45 -9.79
C ALA A 51 10.89 11.57 -8.84
N LEU A 52 10.31 11.21 -7.69
CA LEU A 52 9.62 12.13 -6.79
C LEU A 52 10.50 13.28 -6.24
N PRO A 53 11.77 13.08 -5.85
CA PRO A 53 12.64 14.17 -5.42
C PRO A 53 12.79 15.26 -6.48
N GLN A 54 12.88 14.87 -7.75
CA GLN A 54 12.99 15.81 -8.87
C GLN A 54 11.69 16.59 -9.08
N VAL A 55 10.53 15.92 -8.98
CA VAL A 55 9.21 16.56 -9.11
C VAL A 55 8.96 17.57 -7.99
N LEU A 56 9.36 17.24 -6.76
CA LEU A 56 9.14 18.08 -5.58
C LEU A 56 10.28 19.07 -5.34
N GLY A 57 11.38 19.01 -6.10
CA GLY A 57 12.56 19.86 -5.88
C GLY A 57 13.14 19.72 -4.47
N THR A 58 13.24 18.49 -3.96
CA THR A 58 13.77 18.19 -2.61
C THR A 58 14.94 17.21 -2.71
N ASP A 59 15.85 17.23 -1.75
CA ASP A 59 17.04 16.38 -1.74
C ASP A 59 16.69 14.89 -1.61
N SER A 60 15.65 14.57 -0.83
CA SER A 60 15.17 13.20 -0.66
C SER A 60 13.73 13.14 -0.17
N VAL A 61 13.10 11.98 -0.37
CA VAL A 61 11.78 11.62 0.16
C VAL A 61 11.97 10.49 1.16
N ALA A 62 11.49 10.68 2.39
CA ALA A 62 11.65 9.67 3.44
C ALA A 62 10.51 8.63 3.37
N ASN A 63 10.88 7.35 3.39
CA ASN A 63 9.91 6.26 3.53
C ASN A 63 9.46 6.12 4.98
N VAL A 64 8.16 6.17 5.22
CA VAL A 64 7.53 6.00 6.52
C VAL A 64 6.94 4.60 6.62
N ARG A 65 7.35 3.84 7.64
CA ARG A 65 6.81 2.50 7.95
C ARG A 65 6.26 2.43 9.36
N GLN A 66 5.64 3.52 9.79
CA GLN A 66 4.99 3.66 11.09
C GLN A 66 3.53 4.07 10.90
N PRO A 67 2.63 3.71 11.83
CA PRO A 67 1.26 4.22 11.85
C PRO A 67 1.22 5.74 11.78
N ILE A 68 0.13 6.30 11.25
CA ILE A 68 0.00 7.76 11.05
C ILE A 68 0.12 8.49 12.38
N TYR A 69 -0.52 7.95 13.43
CA TYR A 69 -0.46 8.51 14.77
C TYR A 69 0.99 8.59 15.29
N ASN A 70 1.75 7.51 15.15
CA ASN A 70 3.16 7.42 15.56
C ASN A 70 4.05 8.42 14.81
N GLN A 71 3.90 8.47 13.49
CA GLN A 71 4.71 9.36 12.64
C GLN A 71 4.47 10.85 12.96
N LEU A 72 3.21 11.23 13.22
CA LEU A 72 2.84 12.62 13.42
C LEU A 72 3.08 13.09 14.85
N LEU A 73 2.78 12.25 15.85
CA LEU A 73 2.78 12.65 17.26
C LEU A 73 3.94 12.06 18.07
N GLY A 74 4.74 11.17 17.49
CA GLY A 74 5.89 10.55 18.15
C GLY A 74 5.52 9.59 19.29
N ALA A 75 4.25 9.23 19.43
CA ALA A 75 3.72 8.36 20.48
C ALA A 75 2.93 7.21 19.88
N GLU A 76 2.95 6.03 20.52
CA GLU A 76 2.12 4.92 20.08
C GLU A 76 0.64 5.23 20.28
N GLU A 77 -0.19 4.85 19.31
CA GLU A 77 -1.63 5.03 19.43
C GLU A 77 -2.15 4.20 20.61
N PRO A 78 -2.92 4.80 21.54
CA PRO A 78 -3.46 4.08 22.67
C PRO A 78 -4.40 2.98 22.16
N ARG A 79 -4.11 1.72 22.50
CA ARG A 79 -5.03 0.60 22.22
C ARG A 79 -6.25 0.75 23.11
N LEU A 80 -7.39 1.08 22.51
CA LEU A 80 -8.64 1.26 23.25
C LEU A 80 -9.40 -0.07 23.39
N GLU A 81 -9.28 -0.75 24.53
CA GLU A 81 -10.14 -1.89 24.87
C GLU A 81 -11.39 -1.38 25.61
N GLY A 82 -12.57 -1.65 25.07
CA GLY A 82 -13.82 -1.11 25.62
C GLY A 82 -13.95 0.42 25.59
N GLY A 83 -13.00 1.14 24.97
CA GLY A 83 -12.89 2.60 25.02
C GLY A 83 -11.72 3.13 25.84
N ARG A 84 -11.03 2.28 26.63
CA ARG A 84 -9.94 2.66 27.54
C ARG A 84 -8.55 2.35 26.98
N PRO A 85 -7.54 3.22 27.15
CA PRO A 85 -6.15 2.91 26.81
C PRO A 85 -5.64 1.72 27.65
N ALA A 86 -5.22 0.65 26.97
CA ALA A 86 -4.79 -0.61 27.60
C ALA A 86 -3.56 -0.47 28.52
N ASN A 87 -2.83 0.64 28.43
CA ASN A 87 -1.63 0.96 29.20
C ASN A 87 -1.91 1.78 30.48
N VAL A 88 -3.18 2.07 30.81
CA VAL A 88 -3.56 2.82 32.01
C VAL A 88 -4.47 1.97 32.88
N ALA A 89 -4.07 1.74 34.14
CA ALA A 89 -4.91 1.09 35.14
C ALA A 89 -5.90 2.12 35.71
N PHE A 90 -7.19 1.94 35.43
CA PHE A 90 -8.24 2.81 35.97
C PHE A 90 -8.76 2.21 37.28
N GLU A 91 -8.63 2.97 38.37
CA GLU A 91 -9.01 2.56 39.73
C GLU A 91 -10.53 2.52 39.95
N ASN A 92 -11.31 3.13 39.05
CA ASN A 92 -12.78 3.18 39.13
C ASN A 92 -13.44 2.82 37.78
N ASP A 93 -14.38 1.87 37.85
CA ASP A 93 -15.10 1.29 36.70
C ASP A 93 -16.28 2.17 36.23
N SER A 94 -16.03 3.43 35.87
CA SER A 94 -17.04 4.18 35.10
C SER A 94 -17.04 3.66 33.65
N ALA A 95 -18.13 3.03 33.25
CA ALA A 95 -18.29 2.35 31.97
C ALA A 95 -18.62 3.28 30.79
N ASP A 96 -18.05 4.50 30.76
CA ASP A 96 -18.35 5.47 29.70
C ASP A 96 -17.25 5.56 28.64
N ALA A 97 -17.31 4.61 27.70
CA ALA A 97 -16.44 4.55 26.54
C ALA A 97 -16.43 5.83 25.67
N ALA A 98 -17.41 6.73 25.80
CA ALA A 98 -17.41 7.99 25.09
C ALA A 98 -16.47 9.02 25.75
N ASN A 99 -16.47 9.08 27.08
CA ASN A 99 -15.57 9.96 27.85
C ASN A 99 -14.10 9.54 27.69
N ASP A 100 -13.83 8.23 27.72
CA ASP A 100 -12.46 7.73 27.57
C ASP A 100 -11.87 8.06 26.18
N ARG A 101 -12.70 7.98 25.13
CA ARG A 101 -12.29 8.43 23.77
C ARG A 101 -12.08 9.94 23.71
N ALA A 102 -12.92 10.72 24.38
CA ALA A 102 -12.75 12.17 24.45
C ALA A 102 -11.45 12.55 25.18
N ALA A 103 -11.10 11.83 26.26
CA ALA A 103 -9.84 12.00 26.97
C ALA A 103 -8.63 11.66 26.07
N ALA A 104 -8.66 10.52 25.38
CA ALA A 104 -7.60 10.14 24.43
C ALA A 104 -7.47 11.15 23.27
N ALA A 105 -8.58 11.70 22.78
CA ALA A 105 -8.57 12.74 21.76
C ALA A 105 -7.98 14.06 22.29
N LEU A 106 -8.25 14.42 23.55
CA LEU A 106 -7.70 15.61 24.20
C LEU A 106 -6.17 15.48 24.41
N GLU A 107 -5.73 14.30 24.85
CA GLU A 107 -4.30 13.98 24.97
C GLU A 107 -3.62 14.02 23.60
N ALA A 108 -4.19 13.36 22.58
CA ALA A 108 -3.68 13.44 21.22
C ALA A 108 -3.61 14.89 20.73
N ALA A 109 -4.59 15.73 21.11
CA ALA A 109 -4.63 17.14 20.75
C ALA A 109 -3.57 18.02 21.45
N SER A 110 -3.00 17.57 22.58
CA SER A 110 -1.91 18.27 23.27
C SER A 110 -0.52 17.87 22.75
N LEU A 111 -0.40 16.70 22.10
CA LEU A 111 0.87 16.23 21.55
C LEU A 111 1.43 17.16 20.45
N PRO A 112 2.75 17.40 20.45
CA PRO A 112 3.41 18.28 19.51
C PRO A 112 3.41 17.67 18.11
N LEU A 113 3.24 18.53 17.10
CA LEU A 113 3.36 18.19 15.69
C LEU A 113 4.66 18.77 15.12
N PRO A 114 5.18 18.22 14.01
CA PRO A 114 6.37 18.73 13.35
C PRO A 114 6.21 20.20 12.96
N HIS A 115 7.11 21.08 13.40
CA HIS A 115 7.02 22.52 13.12
C HIS A 115 7.42 22.91 11.69
N THR A 116 8.20 22.07 11.02
CA THR A 116 8.62 22.29 9.63
C THR A 116 7.53 21.85 8.68
N GLN A 117 7.09 22.74 7.78
CA GLN A 117 6.06 22.44 6.79
C GLN A 117 6.47 21.27 5.90
N ALA A 118 5.89 20.12 6.17
CA ALA A 118 6.13 18.86 5.48
C ALA A 118 4.92 18.45 4.64
N GLN A 119 5.14 17.43 3.80
CA GLN A 119 4.14 16.87 2.91
C GLN A 119 4.04 15.38 3.15
N TYR A 120 2.83 14.83 3.28
CA TYR A 120 2.65 13.40 3.50
C TYR A 120 1.87 12.77 2.36
N ILE A 121 2.47 11.82 1.67
CA ILE A 121 1.97 11.17 0.45
C ILE A 121 1.59 9.72 0.77
N PHE A 122 0.34 9.38 0.46
CA PHE A 122 -0.24 8.05 0.56
C PHE A 122 -0.69 7.60 -0.83
N ILE A 123 -0.19 6.46 -1.28
CA ILE A 123 -0.66 5.79 -2.50
C ILE A 123 -0.97 4.36 -2.16
N ASN A 124 -2.26 4.07 -1.98
CA ASN A 124 -2.77 2.78 -1.53
C ASN A 124 -4.02 2.43 -2.35
N GLN A 125 -4.41 1.15 -2.37
CA GLN A 125 -5.67 0.77 -3.02
C GLN A 125 -6.86 1.24 -2.17
N SER A 126 -6.81 0.97 -0.87
CA SER A 126 -7.72 1.53 0.13
C SER A 126 -6.95 2.37 1.14
N PHE A 127 -7.58 3.43 1.63
CA PHE A 127 -7.03 4.25 2.70
C PHE A 127 -7.86 4.07 3.96
N THR A 128 -7.19 3.77 5.07
CA THR A 128 -7.85 3.60 6.37
C THR A 128 -7.13 4.45 7.40
N ALA A 129 -7.90 5.11 8.27
CA ALA A 129 -7.37 5.88 9.38
C ALA A 129 -8.31 5.76 10.58
N SER A 130 -7.75 5.60 11.77
CA SER A 130 -8.51 5.64 13.02
C SER A 130 -9.09 7.04 13.27
N ALA A 131 -9.97 7.18 14.26
CA ALA A 131 -10.49 8.49 14.67
C ALA A 131 -9.38 9.41 15.21
N LEU A 132 -8.40 8.84 15.93
CA LEU A 132 -7.25 9.58 16.46
C LEU A 132 -6.28 9.98 15.34
N GLU A 133 -6.00 9.07 14.41
CA GLU A 133 -5.19 9.36 13.21
C GLU A 133 -5.85 10.42 12.33
N THR A 134 -7.17 10.35 12.15
CA THR A 134 -7.95 11.35 11.41
C THR A 134 -7.82 12.73 12.07
N THR A 135 -7.96 12.79 13.40
CA THR A 135 -7.81 14.04 14.15
C THR A 135 -6.39 14.59 14.04
N ALA A 136 -5.37 13.73 14.12
CA ALA A 136 -3.97 14.09 13.95
C ALA A 136 -3.69 14.64 12.53
N LEU A 137 -4.20 14.00 11.48
CA LEU A 137 -4.07 14.46 10.09
C LEU A 137 -4.74 15.81 9.87
N LEU A 138 -5.95 16.01 10.42
CA LEU A 138 -6.65 17.29 10.32
C LEU A 138 -5.86 18.41 11.00
N ARG A 139 -5.33 18.17 12.21
CA ARG A 139 -4.45 19.12 12.91
C ARG A 139 -3.17 19.40 12.13
N PHE A 140 -2.53 18.36 11.58
CA PHE A 140 -1.34 18.48 10.76
C PHE A 140 -1.58 19.37 9.54
N VAL A 141 -2.64 19.13 8.77
CA VAL A 141 -2.97 19.99 7.62
C VAL A 141 -3.37 21.40 8.06
N ALA A 142 -4.11 21.53 9.17
CA ALA A 142 -4.51 22.83 9.69
C ALA A 142 -3.32 23.75 10.03
N GLN A 143 -2.17 23.17 10.43
CA GLN A 143 -0.92 23.89 10.70
C GLN A 143 -0.19 24.39 9.44
N GLY A 144 -0.62 24.00 8.23
CA GLY A 144 -0.04 24.44 6.95
C GLY A 144 0.71 23.35 6.17
N HIS A 145 0.60 22.10 6.62
CA HIS A 145 1.16 20.94 5.93
C HIS A 145 0.23 20.48 4.81
N ASN A 146 0.75 19.70 3.88
CA ASN A 146 -0.04 19.13 2.79
C ASN A 146 -0.10 17.63 2.89
N VAL A 147 -1.27 17.06 2.61
CA VAL A 147 -1.46 15.61 2.59
C VAL A 147 -2.02 15.22 1.23
N PHE A 148 -1.35 14.29 0.57
CA PHE A 148 -1.78 13.72 -0.71
C PHE A 148 -2.21 12.27 -0.48
N ILE A 149 -3.44 11.92 -0.83
CA ILE A 149 -3.99 10.58 -0.67
C ILE A 149 -4.55 10.12 -2.00
N ALA A 150 -3.93 9.10 -2.58
CA ALA A 150 -4.48 8.34 -3.68
C ALA A 150 -5.01 7.00 -3.17
N ALA A 151 -6.33 6.80 -3.28
CA ALA A 151 -7.02 5.57 -2.90
C ALA A 151 -8.35 5.44 -3.66
N GLU A 152 -8.71 4.21 -4.02
CA GLU A 152 -9.99 3.91 -4.67
C GLU A 152 -11.15 4.18 -3.73
N TYR A 153 -11.00 3.79 -2.47
CA TYR A 153 -12.00 3.99 -1.44
C TYR A 153 -11.38 4.24 -0.07
N PHE A 154 -12.14 4.98 0.75
CA PHE A 154 -11.75 5.40 2.08
C PHE A 154 -12.59 4.60 3.08
N GLU A 155 -11.96 3.67 3.78
CA GLU A 155 -12.65 2.80 4.72
C GLU A 155 -12.76 3.42 6.11
N ARG A 156 -13.71 2.89 6.87
CA ARG A 156 -13.86 3.18 8.29
C ARG A 156 -13.22 2.07 9.11
N THR A 157 -12.26 2.43 9.97
CA THR A 157 -11.72 1.52 10.97
C THR A 157 -12.51 1.66 12.28
N GLY A 158 -13.29 0.63 12.64
CA GLY A 158 -14.01 0.58 13.92
C GLY A 158 -15.24 1.49 14.04
N ARG A 159 -15.57 1.91 15.27
CA ARG A 159 -16.65 2.87 15.58
C ARG A 159 -16.05 4.29 15.70
N GLY A 160 -16.34 5.16 14.75
CA GLY A 160 -15.86 6.55 14.72
C GLY A 160 -16.21 7.26 13.41
N THR A 161 -15.86 8.54 13.30
CA THR A 161 -15.95 9.33 12.05
C THR A 161 -14.79 8.99 11.14
N THR A 162 -15.07 8.85 9.83
CA THR A 162 -14.00 8.67 8.84
C THR A 162 -13.35 10.00 8.49
N LEU A 163 -12.15 9.94 7.89
CA LEU A 163 -11.56 11.10 7.23
C LEU A 163 -12.50 11.68 6.16
N ALA A 164 -13.20 10.80 5.43
CA ALA A 164 -14.19 11.18 4.40
C ALA A 164 -15.38 11.96 4.99
N ASP A 165 -15.93 11.52 6.13
CA ASP A 165 -16.99 12.24 6.84
C ASP A 165 -16.50 13.60 7.35
N SER A 166 -15.26 13.64 7.85
CA SER A 166 -14.66 14.83 8.45
C SER A 166 -14.35 15.90 7.39
N LEU A 167 -13.90 15.50 6.20
CA LEU A 167 -13.68 16.38 5.06
C LEU A 167 -14.93 16.56 4.19
N GLY A 168 -15.98 15.78 4.43
CA GLY A 168 -17.27 15.86 3.75
C GLY A 168 -17.22 15.41 2.29
N PHE A 169 -16.42 14.41 1.95
CA PHE A 169 -16.41 13.79 0.63
C PHE A 169 -16.77 12.30 0.72
N ARG A 170 -17.06 11.68 -0.43
CA ARG A 170 -17.26 10.23 -0.53
C ARG A 170 -16.69 9.70 -1.83
N THR A 171 -16.24 8.45 -1.82
CA THR A 171 -15.88 7.70 -3.03
C THR A 171 -17.02 6.79 -3.43
N TYR A 172 -17.24 6.61 -4.73
CA TYR A 172 -18.21 5.67 -5.25
C TYR A 172 -17.69 5.01 -6.53
N PRO A 173 -18.02 3.73 -6.76
CA PRO A 173 -17.67 3.05 -8.00
C PRO A 173 -18.50 3.61 -9.15
N THR A 174 -17.88 3.72 -10.31
CA THR A 174 -18.49 4.20 -11.56
C THR A 174 -19.44 3.15 -12.13
N ASP A 175 -19.05 1.87 -12.03
CA ASP A 175 -19.88 0.73 -12.36
C ASP A 175 -20.65 0.33 -11.09
N SER A 176 -21.95 0.68 -11.04
CA SER A 176 -22.82 0.12 -10.01
C SER A 176 -23.17 -1.33 -10.39
N SER A 177 -23.04 -2.26 -9.44
CA SER A 177 -23.36 -3.68 -9.64
C SER A 177 -24.77 -3.91 -10.19
N LEU A 178 -25.72 -3.01 -9.88
CA LEU A 178 -27.08 -3.04 -10.40
C LEU A 178 -27.15 -2.77 -11.92
N THR A 179 -26.36 -1.82 -12.44
CA THR A 179 -26.32 -1.55 -13.88
C THR A 179 -25.76 -2.75 -14.65
N HIS A 180 -24.77 -3.43 -14.06
CA HIS A 180 -24.19 -4.66 -14.61
C HIS A 180 -25.17 -5.85 -14.57
N MET A 181 -26.03 -5.94 -13.55
CA MET A 181 -27.09 -6.96 -13.48
C MET A 181 -28.21 -6.73 -14.48
N LEU A 182 -28.52 -5.46 -14.80
CA LEU A 182 -29.67 -5.10 -15.64
C LEU A 182 -29.32 -4.97 -17.14
N ALA A 183 -28.07 -4.67 -17.49
CA ALA A 183 -27.64 -4.50 -18.88
C ALA A 183 -26.17 -4.93 -19.10
N PRO A 184 -25.86 -6.24 -19.07
CA PRO A 184 -24.49 -6.76 -19.23
C PRO A 184 -23.86 -6.45 -20.61
N SER A 185 -24.68 -6.11 -21.60
CA SER A 185 -24.29 -5.77 -22.98
C SER A 185 -24.26 -4.27 -23.29
N ALA A 186 -24.54 -3.39 -22.31
CA ALA A 186 -24.29 -1.96 -22.47
C ALA A 186 -22.77 -1.74 -22.51
N GLY A 187 -22.24 -1.49 -23.71
CA GLY A 187 -20.81 -1.45 -24.00
C GLY A 187 -19.99 -0.75 -22.93
N ARG A 188 -19.13 -1.53 -22.26
CA ARG A 188 -18.12 -0.99 -21.37
C ARG A 188 -17.14 -0.20 -22.24
N ALA A 189 -16.98 1.09 -21.99
CA ALA A 189 -15.83 1.77 -22.55
C ALA A 189 -14.58 1.14 -21.91
N ASP A 190 -13.73 0.51 -22.72
CA ASP A 190 -12.50 -0.13 -22.23
C ASP A 190 -11.55 0.87 -21.55
N SER A 191 -11.68 2.14 -21.94
CA SER A 191 -10.89 3.25 -21.42
C SER A 191 -11.75 4.41 -20.93
N VAL A 192 -11.31 5.01 -19.83
CA VAL A 192 -11.84 6.24 -19.24
C VAL A 192 -10.89 7.39 -19.56
N PRO A 193 -11.37 8.47 -20.21
CA PRO A 193 -10.62 9.71 -20.32
C PRO A 193 -10.65 10.49 -19.01
N LEU A 194 -9.48 10.90 -18.53
CA LEU A 194 -9.29 11.81 -17.39
C LEU A 194 -8.71 13.12 -17.90
N HIS A 195 -9.34 14.23 -17.54
CA HIS A 195 -8.94 15.58 -17.90
C HIS A 195 -8.32 16.28 -16.69
N LEU A 196 -7.09 16.78 -16.83
CA LEU A 196 -6.50 17.68 -15.83
C LEU A 196 -6.97 19.10 -16.08
N LEU A 197 -7.80 19.62 -15.18
CA LEU A 197 -8.54 20.88 -15.38
C LEU A 197 -7.66 22.13 -15.21
N ARG A 198 -6.47 22.00 -14.64
CA ARG A 198 -5.52 23.11 -14.47
C ARG A 198 -4.35 22.98 -15.42
N ALA A 199 -4.63 22.93 -16.71
CA ALA A 199 -3.64 23.26 -17.72
C ALA A 199 -3.73 24.76 -18.02
N ARG A 200 -2.62 25.47 -17.86
CA ARG A 200 -2.43 26.88 -18.22
C ARG A 200 -2.98 27.10 -19.64
N THR A 201 -3.92 28.05 -19.82
CA THR A 201 -4.51 28.51 -21.10
C THR A 201 -4.41 27.51 -22.27
N GLY A 202 -5.40 26.63 -22.38
CA GLY A 202 -5.52 25.63 -23.46
C GLY A 202 -6.55 24.56 -23.13
N ASN A 203 -6.79 23.63 -24.06
CA ASN A 203 -7.61 22.44 -23.77
C ASN A 203 -6.90 21.56 -22.71
N PRO A 204 -7.63 21.06 -21.70
CA PRO A 204 -7.03 20.22 -20.67
C PRO A 204 -6.47 18.93 -21.30
N PRO A 205 -5.23 18.52 -20.95
CA PRO A 205 -4.66 17.28 -21.45
C PRO A 205 -5.52 16.11 -20.97
N THR A 206 -5.73 15.17 -21.88
CA THR A 206 -6.62 14.02 -21.68
C THR A 206 -5.79 12.75 -21.61
N TYR A 207 -5.97 12.00 -20.53
CA TYR A 207 -5.24 10.78 -20.23
C TYR A 207 -6.20 9.60 -20.23
N TRP A 208 -5.83 8.54 -20.92
CA TRP A 208 -6.70 7.37 -21.07
C TRP A 208 -6.23 6.26 -20.15
N PHE A 209 -7.08 5.91 -19.19
CA PHE A 209 -6.85 4.80 -18.26
C PHE A 209 -7.83 3.68 -18.52
N SER A 210 -7.49 2.44 -18.15
CA SER A 210 -8.47 1.35 -18.22
C SER A 210 -9.60 1.59 -17.22
N GLN A 211 -10.81 1.12 -17.53
CA GLN A 211 -11.95 1.19 -16.60
C GLN A 211 -11.65 0.50 -15.25
N ALA A 212 -10.82 -0.54 -15.25
CA ALA A 212 -10.35 -1.19 -14.03
C ALA A 212 -9.47 -0.26 -13.19
N ALA A 213 -8.56 0.47 -13.82
CA ALA A 213 -7.65 1.39 -13.12
C ALA A 213 -8.37 2.64 -12.59
N ALA A 214 -9.34 3.17 -13.34
CA ALA A 214 -10.10 4.36 -13.00
C ALA A 214 -11.57 4.02 -12.67
N SER A 215 -11.78 3.06 -11.77
CA SER A 215 -13.11 2.54 -11.43
C SER A 215 -13.88 3.44 -10.46
N TYR A 216 -13.23 4.29 -9.66
CA TYR A 216 -13.86 5.12 -8.63
C TYR A 216 -13.88 6.62 -8.95
N ARG A 217 -14.87 7.33 -8.40
CA ARG A 217 -15.02 8.80 -8.47
C ARG A 217 -15.19 9.40 -7.08
N LEU A 218 -14.90 10.68 -6.97
CA LEU A 218 -15.10 11.49 -5.78
C LEU A 218 -16.38 12.32 -5.92
N ALA A 219 -17.17 12.39 -4.84
CA ALA A 219 -18.27 13.32 -4.71
C ALA A 219 -18.12 14.13 -3.41
N LEU A 220 -18.36 15.44 -3.52
CA LEU A 220 -18.47 16.32 -2.37
C LEU A 220 -19.87 16.20 -1.77
N THR A 221 -19.96 16.17 -0.44
CA THR A 221 -21.22 16.08 0.29
C THR A 221 -21.79 17.47 0.51
N THR A 222 -23.05 17.70 0.16
CA THR A 222 -23.72 19.01 0.27
C THR A 222 -23.87 19.54 1.70
N ARG A 223 -23.69 18.70 2.72
CA ARG A 223 -23.86 19.07 4.13
C ARG A 223 -22.77 20.00 4.69
N ARG A 224 -21.67 20.25 3.96
CA ARG A 224 -20.61 21.19 4.38
C ARG A 224 -20.22 22.10 3.22
N ALA A 225 -19.95 23.36 3.54
CA ALA A 225 -19.36 24.30 2.58
C ALA A 225 -17.92 23.86 2.30
N HIS A 226 -17.66 23.45 1.06
CA HIS A 226 -16.34 23.04 0.62
C HIS A 226 -15.56 24.23 0.08
N ARG A 227 -14.39 24.48 0.63
CA ARG A 227 -13.39 25.37 0.04
C ARG A 227 -12.33 24.49 -0.61
N GLY A 228 -12.25 24.53 -1.93
CA GLY A 228 -11.42 23.61 -2.68
C GLY A 228 -11.53 23.80 -4.18
N ALA A 229 -10.82 22.97 -4.93
CA ALA A 229 -10.83 22.98 -6.38
C ALA A 229 -10.79 21.54 -6.93
N THR A 230 -11.58 21.29 -7.98
CA THR A 230 -11.44 20.07 -8.77
C THR A 230 -10.25 20.23 -9.70
N LEU A 231 -9.23 19.38 -9.53
CA LEU A 231 -8.00 19.42 -10.29
C LEU A 231 -8.02 18.46 -11.49
N ALA A 232 -8.76 17.36 -11.37
CA ALA A 232 -9.01 16.42 -12.46
C ALA A 232 -10.43 15.87 -12.41
N ALA A 233 -11.01 15.63 -13.58
CA ALA A 233 -12.33 15.03 -13.73
C ALA A 233 -12.36 14.07 -14.91
N ASP A 234 -13.36 13.20 -14.96
CA ASP A 234 -13.62 12.38 -16.15
C ASP A 234 -14.40 13.16 -17.23
N ALA A 235 -14.69 12.51 -18.36
CA ALA A 235 -15.49 13.10 -19.45
C ALA A 235 -16.90 13.55 -19.04
N GLN A 236 -17.46 13.00 -17.95
CA GLN A 236 -18.75 13.41 -17.41
C GLN A 236 -18.63 14.55 -16.38
N GLY A 237 -17.43 15.10 -16.18
CA GLY A 237 -17.17 16.14 -15.20
C GLY A 237 -17.16 15.64 -13.75
N ARG A 238 -17.13 14.31 -13.53
CA ARG A 238 -17.08 13.73 -12.19
C ARG A 238 -15.66 13.84 -11.64
N PRO A 239 -15.46 14.39 -10.43
CA PRO A 239 -14.13 14.58 -9.87
C PRO A 239 -13.35 13.28 -9.67
N VAL A 240 -12.07 13.33 -10.01
CA VAL A 240 -11.10 12.25 -9.81
C VAL A 240 -9.92 12.72 -8.96
N LEU A 241 -9.52 13.99 -9.08
CA LEU A 241 -8.54 14.63 -8.21
C LEU A 241 -9.15 15.90 -7.64
N LEU A 242 -9.21 15.99 -6.31
CA LEU A 242 -9.75 17.12 -5.56
C LEU A 242 -8.66 17.73 -4.69
N ARG A 243 -8.64 19.07 -4.60
CA ARG A 243 -7.96 19.80 -3.53
C ARG A 243 -9.00 20.32 -2.56
N LEU A 244 -8.88 19.98 -1.28
CA LEU A 244 -9.69 20.52 -0.20
C LEU A 244 -8.82 21.37 0.71
N ASP A 245 -9.26 22.59 0.99
CA ASP A 245 -8.56 23.54 1.83
C ASP A 245 -8.96 23.28 3.30
N HIS A 246 -7.97 23.09 4.18
CA HIS A 246 -8.22 22.83 5.60
C HIS A 246 -7.21 23.59 6.46
N GLY A 247 -7.69 24.58 7.23
CA GLY A 247 -6.83 25.50 7.97
C GLY A 247 -5.88 26.25 7.02
N ARG A 248 -4.56 26.13 7.25
CA ARG A 248 -3.52 26.76 6.42
C ARG A 248 -2.94 25.85 5.33
N GLY A 249 -3.35 24.58 5.29
CA GLY A 249 -2.84 23.57 4.38
C GLY A 249 -3.92 23.00 3.48
N HIS A 250 -3.56 21.93 2.75
CA HIS A 250 -4.45 21.32 1.77
C HIS A 250 -4.40 19.78 1.82
N PHE A 251 -5.57 19.18 1.63
CA PHE A 251 -5.72 17.77 1.27
C PHE A 251 -5.84 17.65 -0.25
N TYR A 252 -5.05 16.78 -0.84
CA TYR A 252 -5.15 16.37 -2.24
C TYR A 252 -5.65 14.93 -2.27
N LEU A 253 -6.81 14.69 -2.88
CA LEU A 253 -7.48 13.39 -2.87
C LEU A 253 -7.62 12.89 -4.31
N CYS A 254 -7.07 11.72 -4.60
CA CYS A 254 -7.13 11.08 -5.91
C CYS A 254 -7.84 9.71 -5.81
N SER A 255 -8.85 9.47 -6.66
CA SER A 255 -9.56 8.18 -6.68
C SER A 255 -8.94 7.10 -7.56
N VAL A 256 -7.79 7.38 -8.18
CA VAL A 256 -7.14 6.51 -9.18
C VAL A 256 -5.70 6.23 -8.75
N PRO A 257 -5.48 5.40 -7.71
CA PRO A 257 -4.14 5.11 -7.21
C PRO A 257 -3.29 4.34 -8.22
N LEU A 258 -3.91 3.52 -9.07
CA LEU A 258 -3.19 2.77 -10.09
C LEU A 258 -2.52 3.67 -11.14
N ALA A 259 -2.97 4.91 -11.34
CA ALA A 259 -2.31 5.86 -12.25
C ALA A 259 -0.86 6.18 -11.85
N PHE A 260 -0.51 5.95 -10.57
CA PHE A 260 0.83 6.15 -10.02
C PHE A 260 1.72 4.91 -10.13
N GLY A 261 1.18 3.79 -10.63
CA GLY A 261 1.92 2.56 -10.83
C GLY A 261 2.90 2.62 -12.00
N ASN A 262 3.97 1.83 -11.92
CA ASN A 262 5.06 1.76 -12.89
C ASN A 262 4.56 1.62 -14.33
N TYR A 263 3.53 0.79 -14.56
CA TYR A 263 2.95 0.56 -15.88
C TYR A 263 2.43 1.84 -16.55
N TRP A 264 1.80 2.74 -15.78
CA TRP A 264 1.20 3.96 -16.32
C TRP A 264 2.21 5.11 -16.35
N VAL A 265 3.11 5.17 -15.36
CA VAL A 265 4.16 6.19 -15.29
C VAL A 265 5.20 6.01 -16.39
N LEU A 266 5.51 4.78 -16.81
CA LEU A 266 6.46 4.51 -17.90
C LEU A 266 5.88 4.71 -19.30
N ARG A 267 4.57 4.97 -19.43
CA ARG A 267 3.91 5.15 -20.73
C ARG A 267 3.85 6.63 -21.10
N PRO A 268 4.37 7.06 -22.26
CA PRO A 268 4.36 8.47 -22.65
C PRO A 268 2.98 9.14 -22.66
N ARG A 269 1.91 8.36 -22.92
CA ARG A 269 0.54 8.88 -22.96
C ARG A 269 -0.09 9.12 -21.59
N THR A 270 0.47 8.58 -20.51
CA THR A 270 -0.11 8.62 -19.15
C THR A 270 0.87 9.09 -18.08
N ALA A 271 2.16 9.12 -18.36
CA ALA A 271 3.22 9.54 -17.45
C ALA A 271 2.95 10.91 -16.81
N ASP A 272 2.55 11.87 -17.64
CA ASP A 272 2.35 13.25 -17.21
C ASP A 272 1.21 13.40 -16.20
N PHE A 273 0.24 12.49 -16.16
CA PHE A 273 -0.87 12.58 -15.21
C PHE A 273 -0.38 12.48 -13.76
N ALA A 274 0.44 11.48 -13.46
CA ALA A 274 0.97 11.25 -12.12
C ALA A 274 1.89 12.40 -11.68
N LEU A 275 2.78 12.84 -12.58
CA LEU A 275 3.71 13.95 -12.32
C LEU A 275 2.96 15.27 -12.13
N ALA A 276 1.97 15.56 -12.98
CA ALA A 276 1.15 16.77 -12.87
C ALA A 276 0.30 16.75 -11.59
N ALA A 277 -0.27 15.60 -11.19
CA ALA A 277 -1.01 15.46 -9.95
C ALA A 277 -0.13 15.76 -8.72
N LEU A 278 1.13 15.32 -8.73
CA LEU A 278 2.08 15.59 -7.66
C LEU A 278 2.66 17.01 -7.71
N SER A 279 2.75 17.63 -8.89
CA SER A 279 3.23 19.01 -9.05
C SER A 279 2.37 20.06 -8.34
N TYR A 280 1.14 19.72 -7.93
CA TYR A 280 0.33 20.60 -7.10
C TYR A 280 0.84 20.73 -5.66
N LEU A 281 1.69 19.80 -5.22
CA LEU A 281 2.37 19.89 -3.94
C LEU A 281 3.47 20.96 -4.01
N PRO A 282 3.61 21.83 -3.00
CA PRO A 282 4.68 22.82 -2.95
C PRO A 282 6.08 22.21 -3.09
N ALA A 283 6.88 22.79 -3.98
CA ALA A 283 8.28 22.40 -4.16
C ALA A 283 9.16 22.86 -2.98
N GLY A 284 10.26 22.15 -2.74
CA GLY A 284 11.26 22.49 -1.73
C GLY A 284 10.87 22.17 -0.29
N ARG A 285 9.81 21.38 -0.07
CA ARG A 285 9.38 20.94 1.27
C ARG A 285 9.72 19.47 1.50
N PRO A 286 10.07 19.06 2.75
CA PRO A 286 10.27 17.67 3.10
C PRO A 286 9.02 16.85 2.77
N ALA A 287 9.22 15.69 2.13
CA ALA A 287 8.14 14.79 1.77
C ALA A 287 8.31 13.42 2.44
N TRP A 288 7.22 12.92 2.97
CA TRP A 288 7.09 11.59 3.56
C TRP A 288 6.22 10.73 2.66
N TRP A 289 6.70 9.53 2.37
CA TRP A 289 5.98 8.54 1.60
C TRP A 289 5.56 7.39 2.50
N ASP A 290 4.26 7.15 2.62
CA ASP A 290 3.76 6.06 3.44
C ASP A 290 3.98 4.69 2.79
N GLU A 291 4.60 3.78 3.51
CA GLU A 291 4.66 2.34 3.22
C GLU A 291 4.01 1.50 4.32
N TYR A 292 3.56 2.12 5.41
CA TYR A 292 3.00 1.39 6.55
C TYR A 292 1.68 0.70 6.19
N GLN A 293 0.76 1.38 5.50
CA GLN A 293 -0.52 0.77 5.15
C GLN A 293 -0.40 -0.39 4.14
N LYS A 294 0.71 -0.43 3.39
CA LYS A 294 1.00 -1.48 2.39
C LYS A 294 1.76 -2.68 2.98
N GLN A 295 2.78 -2.41 3.79
CA GLN A 295 3.73 -3.44 4.25
C GLN A 295 3.71 -3.66 5.77
N GLY A 296 2.96 -2.86 6.53
CA GLY A 296 3.04 -2.81 7.98
C GLY A 296 4.35 -2.22 8.51
N ARG A 297 4.56 -2.38 9.83
CA ARG A 297 5.75 -1.85 10.54
C ARG A 297 7.05 -2.34 9.89
N ALA A 298 8.09 -1.51 9.94
CA ALA A 298 9.43 -1.87 9.47
C ALA A 298 9.95 -3.13 10.19
N GLY A 299 10.03 -4.22 9.44
CA GLY A 299 10.62 -5.49 9.87
C GLY A 299 10.63 -6.47 8.70
N GLU A 300 11.68 -7.28 8.57
CA GLU A 300 11.71 -8.34 7.57
C GLU A 300 10.64 -9.39 7.92
N GLN A 301 9.63 -9.51 7.06
CA GLN A 301 8.56 -10.53 7.07
C GLN A 301 9.10 -11.90 6.60
N SER A 302 10.32 -12.27 6.99
CA SER A 302 10.90 -13.56 6.64
C SER A 302 10.34 -14.63 7.56
N VAL A 303 9.68 -15.65 6.98
CA VAL A 303 9.21 -16.85 7.71
C VAL A 303 10.35 -17.47 8.51
N LEU A 304 11.57 -17.46 7.94
CA LEU A 304 12.75 -18.00 8.59
C LEU A 304 13.12 -17.21 9.85
N ARG A 305 12.90 -15.89 9.88
CA ARG A 305 13.07 -15.08 11.09
C ARG A 305 12.08 -15.48 12.18
N VAL A 306 10.80 -15.73 11.85
CA VAL A 306 9.78 -16.18 12.81
C VAL A 306 10.15 -17.55 13.38
N VAL A 307 10.63 -18.46 12.53
CA VAL A 307 11.15 -19.78 12.93
C VAL A 307 12.38 -19.63 13.82
N MET A 308 13.30 -18.71 13.52
CA MET A 308 14.53 -18.50 14.29
C MET A 308 14.32 -17.73 15.60
N ALA A 309 13.25 -16.91 15.69
CA ALA A 309 12.91 -16.16 16.90
C ALA A 309 12.41 -17.07 18.03
N HIS A 310 11.77 -18.20 17.68
CA HIS A 310 11.28 -19.16 18.66
C HIS A 310 12.28 -20.30 18.87
N PRO A 311 12.80 -20.51 20.09
CA PRO A 311 13.82 -21.53 20.33
C PRO A 311 13.35 -22.95 19.96
N ALA A 312 12.07 -23.27 20.16
CA ALA A 312 11.48 -24.56 19.79
C ALA A 312 11.39 -24.80 18.28
N LEU A 313 11.02 -23.77 17.50
CA LEU A 313 10.96 -23.88 16.04
C LEU A 313 12.36 -23.95 15.43
N ARG A 314 13.31 -23.22 16.02
CA ARG A 314 14.73 -23.28 15.63
C ARG A 314 15.32 -24.68 15.81
N THR A 315 15.10 -25.32 16.95
CA THR A 315 15.58 -26.70 17.18
C THR A 315 14.90 -27.70 16.25
N ALA A 316 13.58 -27.57 16.03
CA ALA A 316 12.84 -28.39 15.07
C ALA A 316 13.40 -28.26 13.64
N TYR A 317 13.71 -27.03 13.20
CA TYR A 317 14.31 -26.77 11.89
C TYR A 317 15.69 -27.43 11.74
N TYR A 318 16.56 -27.32 12.74
CA TYR A 318 17.87 -27.99 12.73
C TYR A 318 17.75 -29.51 12.78
N LEU A 319 16.81 -30.06 13.56
CA LEU A 319 16.55 -31.49 13.58
C LEU A 319 16.05 -31.99 12.22
N LEU A 320 15.19 -31.24 11.54
CA LEU A 320 14.72 -31.58 10.19
C LEU A 320 15.89 -31.64 9.19
N LEU A 321 16.78 -30.64 9.21
CA LEU A 321 17.97 -30.64 8.35
C LEU A 321 18.93 -31.79 8.68
N LEU A 322 19.21 -32.03 9.96
CA LEU A 322 20.09 -33.11 10.42
C LEU A 322 19.51 -34.49 10.06
N THR A 323 18.22 -34.69 10.30
CA THR A 323 17.54 -35.96 10.00
C THR A 323 17.48 -36.20 8.50
N GLY A 324 17.21 -35.17 7.71
CA GLY A 324 17.26 -35.26 6.25
C GLY A 324 18.66 -35.64 5.75
N LEU A 325 19.71 -35.04 6.32
CA LEU A 325 21.10 -35.38 5.99
C LEU A 325 21.43 -36.84 6.37
N LEU A 326 21.05 -37.28 7.58
CA LEU A 326 21.25 -38.65 8.04
C LEU A 326 20.48 -39.66 7.18
N PHE A 327 19.24 -39.34 6.81
CA PHE A 327 18.41 -40.17 5.93
C PHE A 327 19.08 -40.40 4.58
N VAL A 328 19.60 -39.34 3.95
CA VAL A 328 20.33 -39.43 2.69
C VAL A 328 21.59 -40.30 2.84
N LEU A 329 22.35 -40.15 3.94
CA LEU A 329 23.57 -40.94 4.18
C LEU A 329 23.28 -42.43 4.41
N VAL A 330 22.19 -42.77 5.09
CA VAL A 330 21.80 -44.16 5.34
C VAL A 330 21.28 -44.83 4.07
N GLU A 331 20.41 -44.15 3.33
CA GLU A 331 19.82 -44.71 2.11
C GLU A 331 20.85 -44.87 0.98
N ALA A 332 21.83 -43.96 0.92
CA ALA A 332 22.98 -44.09 0.03
C ALA A 332 23.81 -45.36 0.30
N ARG A 333 23.79 -45.91 1.53
CA ARG A 333 24.52 -47.14 1.88
C ARG A 333 23.69 -48.42 1.77
N ARG A 334 22.35 -48.36 1.71
CA ARG A 334 21.46 -49.55 1.85
C ARG A 334 20.87 -50.10 0.54
N ARG A 335 21.43 -49.84 -0.65
CA ARG A 335 21.07 -50.61 -1.85
C ARG A 335 21.88 -51.90 -1.94
N GLN A 336 21.21 -53.02 -1.63
CA GLN A 336 21.76 -54.39 -1.53
C GLN A 336 22.57 -54.84 -2.75
N ARG A 337 23.60 -55.68 -2.52
CA ARG A 337 24.32 -56.42 -3.58
C ARG A 337 23.38 -57.42 -4.24
N ILE A 338 23.31 -57.41 -5.57
CA ILE A 338 22.64 -58.44 -6.38
C ILE A 338 23.31 -59.78 -6.07
N ILE A 339 22.52 -60.78 -5.66
CA ILE A 339 22.99 -62.16 -5.50
C ILE A 339 23.22 -62.72 -6.91
N PRO A 340 24.45 -63.12 -7.28
CA PRO A 340 24.72 -63.66 -8.60
C PRO A 340 24.02 -65.02 -8.74
N ILE A 341 23.19 -65.14 -9.78
CA ILE A 341 22.60 -66.42 -10.17
C ILE A 341 23.63 -67.25 -10.94
N LEU A 342 23.90 -68.46 -10.48
CA LEU A 342 24.62 -69.47 -11.25
C LEU A 342 23.62 -70.10 -12.23
N LYS A 343 23.89 -70.00 -13.53
CA LYS A 343 23.12 -70.76 -14.53
C LYS A 343 23.55 -72.24 -14.43
N PRO A 344 22.60 -73.18 -14.51
CA PRO A 344 22.93 -74.62 -14.56
C PRO A 344 23.74 -74.96 -15.80
#